data_AF-M2U9P2-F1
#
_entry.id   AF-M2U9P2-F1
#
_cell.length_a   1.000
_cell.length_b   1.000
_cell.length_c   1.000
_cell.angle_alpha   90.00
_cell.angle_beta   90.00
_cell.angle_gamma   90.00
#
_symmetry.space_group_name_H-M   'P 1'
#
loop_
_entity.id
_entity.type
_entity.pdbx_description
1 polymer ?
#
loop_
_entity_poly.entity_id
_entity_poly.type
_entity_poly.pdbx_seq_one_letter_code
_entity_poly.pdbx_strand_id
1 'polypeptide(L)'
;MTKSTPQNLMRTFKDRSDGICRKAAKLHAIDSSIRISVIIEKPGQRPVVFSSEEQGFQWPSWMEEYVYAEAPIVKRPSHFVSLNEGISRGRVKVAKQSS
;
A
#
# COMPACT_ATOMS: atom_id res chain seq x y z
N MET A 1 1.03 -17.12 25.52
CA MET A 1 1.79 -17.41 24.28
C MET A 1 2.62 -16.19 23.94
N THR A 2 3.94 -16.26 24.16
CA THR A 2 4.88 -15.21 23.75
C THR A 2 5.02 -15.29 22.22
N LYS A 3 4.59 -14.24 21.50
CA LYS A 3 4.78 -14.17 20.05
C LYS A 3 6.29 -14.19 19.77
N SER A 4 6.73 -15.14 18.96
CA SER A 4 8.12 -15.22 18.51
C SER A 4 8.51 -13.90 17.84
N THR A 5 9.64 -13.34 18.27
CA THR A 5 10.21 -12.14 17.68
C THR A 5 10.40 -12.36 16.18
N PRO A 6 10.03 -11.40 15.30
CA PRO A 6 10.11 -11.62 13.87
C PRO A 6 11.55 -11.91 13.45
N GLN A 7 11.79 -13.08 12.86
CA GLN A 7 13.12 -13.53 12.45
C GLN A 7 13.76 -12.63 11.38
N ASN A 8 12.96 -11.82 10.68
CA ASN A 8 13.44 -10.84 9.72
C ASN A 8 12.65 -9.53 9.86
N LEU A 9 13.22 -8.57 10.60
CA LEU A 9 12.60 -7.27 10.87
C LEU A 9 12.39 -6.44 9.59
N MET A 10 13.27 -6.54 8.59
CA MET A 10 13.11 -5.81 7.33
C MET A 10 11.94 -6.33 6.51
N ARG A 11 11.87 -7.65 6.34
CA ARG A 11 10.74 -8.31 5.68
C ARG A 11 9.44 -8.03 6.42
N THR A 12 9.45 -8.13 7.74
CA THR A 12 8.27 -7.86 8.57
C THR A 12 7.82 -6.42 8.45
N PHE A 13 8.73 -5.44 8.49
CA PHE A 13 8.41 -4.04 8.26
C PHE A 13 7.72 -3.86 6.91
N LYS A 14 8.32 -4.36 5.82
CA LYS A 14 7.74 -4.29 4.48
C LYS A 14 6.34 -4.92 4.43
N ASP A 15 6.20 -6.16 4.89
CA ASP A 15 4.94 -6.91 4.81
C ASP A 15 3.83 -6.25 5.65
N ARG A 16 4.17 -5.68 6.81
CA ARG A 16 3.22 -4.97 7.67
C ARG A 16 2.84 -3.60 7.10
N SER A 17 3.80 -2.85 6.57
CA SER A 17 3.55 -1.57 5.91
C SER A 17 2.65 -1.75 4.68
N ASP A 18 2.92 -2.76 3.84
CA ASP A 18 2.06 -3.14 2.72
C ASP A 18 0.65 -3.56 3.20
N GLY A 19 0.57 -4.30 4.31
CA GLY A 19 -0.70 -4.71 4.92
C GLY A 19 -1.55 -3.54 5.46
N ILE A 20 -0.92 -2.53 6.06
CA ILE A 20 -1.58 -1.30 6.51
C ILE A 20 -2.16 -0.55 5.31
N CYS A 21 -1.35 -0.32 4.27
CA CYS A 21 -1.79 0.35 3.05
C CYS A 21 -2.96 -0.39 2.37
N ARG A 22 -2.93 -1.73 2.36
CA ARG A 22 -4.04 -2.55 1.84
C ARG A 22 -5.33 -2.38 2.65
N LYS A 23 -5.24 -2.29 3.98
CA LYS A 23 -6.41 -2.05 4.83
C LYS A 23 -6.97 -0.64 4.62
N ALA A 24 -6.11 0.36 4.48
CA ALA A 24 -6.50 1.73 4.15
C ALA A 24 -7.23 1.78 2.79
N ALA A 25 -6.68 1.13 1.76
CA ALA A 25 -7.32 1.02 0.45
C ALA A 25 -8.70 0.34 0.54
N LYS A 26 -8.83 -0.74 1.33
CA LYS A 26 -10.11 -1.42 1.54
C LYS A 26 -11.14 -0.54 2.26
N LEU A 27 -10.72 0.25 3.25
CA LEU A 27 -11.61 1.17 3.95
C LEU A 27 -12.13 2.27 3.01
N HIS A 28 -11.24 2.87 2.22
CA HIS A 28 -11.63 3.82 1.19
C HIS A 28 -12.54 3.21 0.12
N ALA A 29 -12.35 1.93 -0.24
CA ALA A 29 -13.21 1.25 -1.20
C ALA A 29 -14.63 0.96 -0.67
N ILE A 30 -14.83 0.91 0.66
CA ILE A 30 -16.17 0.76 1.25
C ILE A 30 -16.95 2.07 1.11
N ASP A 31 -16.28 3.20 1.29
CA ASP A 31 -16.85 4.54 1.17
C ASP A 31 -15.79 5.49 0.61
N SER A 32 -15.97 5.86 -0.66
CA SER A 32 -15.03 6.70 -1.41
C SER A 32 -14.95 8.14 -0.90
N SER A 33 -15.85 8.55 0.01
CA SER A 33 -15.74 9.85 0.68
C SER A 33 -14.68 9.87 1.79
N ILE A 34 -14.26 8.69 2.28
CA ILE A 34 -13.25 8.58 3.33
C ILE A 34 -11.87 8.87 2.74
N ARG A 35 -11.26 9.97 3.19
CA ARG A 35 -9.91 10.37 2.82
C ARG A 35 -8.90 9.81 3.82
N ILE A 36 -7.88 9.12 3.34
CA ILE A 36 -6.88 8.44 4.18
C ILE A 36 -5.50 8.75 3.65
N SER A 37 -4.63 9.23 4.53
CA SER A 37 -3.20 9.39 4.26
C SER A 37 -2.40 8.71 5.37
N VAL A 38 -1.41 7.92 4.99
CA VAL A 38 -0.56 7.17 5.93
C VAL A 38 0.90 7.42 5.58
N ILE A 39 1.69 7.79 6.59
CA ILE A 39 3.16 7.84 6.49
C ILE A 39 3.71 6.81 7.47
N ILE A 40 4.62 5.97 6.99
CA ILE A 40 5.32 4.98 7.81
C ILE A 40 6.81 5.21 7.66
N GLU A 41 7.43 5.67 8.74
CA GLU A 41 8.85 5.93 8.81
C GLU A 41 9.57 4.82 9.57
N LYS A 42 10.78 4.52 9.12
CA LYS A 42 11.72 3.68 9.86
C LYS A 42 13.13 4.23 9.64
N PRO A 43 13.91 4.46 10.72
CA PRO A 43 15.29 4.90 10.60
C PRO A 43 16.10 4.00 9.64
N GLY A 44 16.82 4.65 8.72
CA GLY A 44 17.65 4.00 7.70
C GLY A 44 16.87 3.35 6.55
N GLN A 45 15.56 3.62 6.40
CA GLN A 45 14.77 3.16 5.26
C GLN A 45 13.96 4.31 4.67
N ARG A 46 13.73 4.23 3.35
CA ARG A 46 12.84 5.18 2.67
C ARG A 46 11.43 5.08 3.27
N PRO A 47 10.77 6.22 3.60
CA PRO A 47 9.43 6.20 4.12
C PRO A 47 8.46 5.54 3.14
N VAL A 48 7.40 4.93 3.67
CA VAL A 48 6.28 4.42 2.87
C VAL A 48 5.12 5.36 3.06
N VAL A 49 4.57 5.87 1.96
CA VAL A 49 3.44 6.80 1.99
C VAL A 49 2.27 6.18 1.24
N PHE A 50 1.06 6.28 1.80
CA PHE A 50 -0.18 5.92 1.13
C PHE A 50 -1.14 7.10 1.13
N SER A 51 -1.82 7.33 0.01
CA SER A 51 -2.96 8.24 -0.08
C SER A 51 -4.11 7.56 -0.80
N SER A 52 -5.32 7.73 -0.30
CA SER A 52 -6.54 7.28 -0.97
C SER A 52 -6.89 8.10 -2.21
N GLU A 53 -6.23 9.24 -2.43
CA GLU A 53 -6.54 10.14 -3.54
C GLU A 53 -5.72 9.77 -4.77
N GLU A 54 -6.39 9.16 -5.76
CA GLU A 54 -5.74 8.72 -7.01
C GLU A 54 -5.87 9.72 -8.15
N GLN A 55 -6.87 10.61 -8.08
CA GLN A 55 -7.19 11.58 -9.12
C GLN A 55 -7.52 12.94 -8.51
N GLY A 56 -6.76 13.96 -8.88
CA GLY A 56 -7.21 15.36 -8.85
C GLY A 56 -7.36 16.05 -7.51
N PHE A 57 -7.23 15.37 -6.38
CA PHE A 57 -7.15 16.04 -5.07
C PHE A 57 -5.71 16.05 -4.58
N GLN A 58 -5.22 17.28 -4.41
CA GLN A 58 -3.88 17.60 -3.95
C GLN A 58 -3.67 16.92 -2.60
N TRP A 59 -2.55 16.22 -2.48
CA TRP A 59 -2.00 15.89 -1.17
C TRP A 59 -2.11 17.15 -0.28
N PRO A 60 -2.40 17.00 1.01
CA PRO A 60 -2.18 18.12 1.93
C PRO A 60 -0.79 18.70 1.66
N SER A 61 -0.65 20.02 1.58
CA SER A 61 0.60 20.67 1.13
C SER A 61 1.83 20.15 1.87
N TRP A 62 1.70 19.92 3.18
CA TRP A 62 2.74 19.34 4.02
C TRP A 62 3.17 17.92 3.59
N MET A 63 2.26 17.13 3.03
CA MET A 63 2.55 15.79 2.54
C MET A 63 3.16 15.83 1.13
N GLU A 64 2.80 16.81 0.31
CA GLU A 64 3.47 17.08 -0.97
C GLU A 64 4.92 17.50 -0.75
N GLU A 65 5.15 18.46 0.15
CA GLU A 65 6.48 18.89 0.59
C GLU A 65 7.29 17.71 1.14
N TYR A 66 6.68 16.88 1.97
CA TYR A 66 7.32 15.67 2.52
C TYR A 66 7.69 14.67 1.42
N VAL A 67 6.78 14.39 0.46
CA VAL A 67 7.06 13.46 -0.65
C VAL A 67 8.19 13.99 -1.54
N TYR A 68 8.23 15.31 -1.76
CA TYR A 68 9.30 15.93 -2.53
C TYR A 68 10.65 15.88 -1.81
N ALA A 69 10.68 16.15 -0.50
CA ALA A 69 11.90 16.18 0.29
C ALA A 69 12.49 14.78 0.54
N GLU A 70 11.66 13.81 0.92
CA GLU A 70 12.11 12.50 1.42
C GLU A 70 12.11 11.38 0.37
N ALA A 71 11.62 11.67 -0.85
CA ALA A 71 11.50 10.71 -1.96
C ALA A 71 10.95 9.32 -1.54
N PRO A 72 9.77 9.27 -0.89
CA PRO A 72 9.24 8.06 -0.29
C PRO A 72 8.74 7.04 -1.32
N ILE A 73 8.52 5.82 -0.85
CA ILE A 73 7.82 4.77 -1.60
C ILE A 73 6.32 5.07 -1.56
N VAL A 74 5.78 5.58 -2.66
CA VAL A 74 4.35 5.91 -2.77
C VAL A 74 3.52 4.67 -3.10
N LYS A 75 2.51 4.40 -2.28
CA LYS A 75 1.51 3.35 -2.42
C LYS A 75 0.15 4.01 -2.70
N ARG A 76 -0.63 3.43 -3.62
CA ARG A 76 -1.95 3.94 -4.01
C ARG A 76 -3.01 2.82 -3.97
N PRO A 77 -4.30 3.14 -3.76
CA PRO A 77 -5.38 2.15 -3.74
C PRO A 77 -5.34 1.15 -4.90
N SER A 78 -5.17 1.62 -6.14
CA SER A 78 -5.07 0.85 -7.38
C SER A 78 -4.00 -0.24 -7.33
N HIS A 79 -2.88 -0.01 -6.62
CA HIS A 79 -1.84 -1.04 -6.43
C HIS A 79 -2.35 -2.26 -5.65
N PHE A 80 -3.43 -2.10 -4.88
CA PHE A 80 -4.01 -3.15 -4.04
C PHE A 80 -5.32 -3.71 -4.60
N VAL A 81 -6.01 -2.98 -5.49
CA VAL A 81 -7.21 -3.45 -6.19
C VAL A 81 -6.85 -4.65 -7.09
N SER A 82 -5.81 -4.52 -7.92
CA SER A 82 -5.34 -5.57 -8.83
C SER A 82 -4.88 -6.85 -8.12
N LEU A 83 -4.26 -6.73 -6.93
CA LEU A 83 -3.78 -7.87 -6.14
C LEU A 83 -4.91 -8.68 -5.47
N ASN A 84 -6.09 -8.09 -5.26
CA ASN A 84 -7.20 -8.75 -4.57
C ASN A 84 -8.26 -9.27 -5.56
N GLU A 85 -8.40 -8.64 -6.73
CA GLU A 85 -9.25 -9.13 -7.83
C GLU A 85 -8.73 -10.44 -8.45
N GLY A 86 -7.42 -10.69 -8.40
CA GLY A 86 -6.80 -11.91 -8.93
C GLY A 86 -6.96 -13.18 -8.08
N ILE A 87 -7.50 -13.12 -6.86
CA ILE A 87 -7.60 -14.30 -5.96
C ILE A 87 -9.06 -14.76 -5.74
N SER A 88 -10.06 -13.88 -5.95
CA SER A 88 -11.48 -14.25 -5.73
C SER A 88 -12.18 -14.88 -6.93
N ARG A 89 -11.51 -15.07 -8.07
CA ARG A 89 -12.06 -15.84 -9.19
C ARG A 89 -11.17 -17.05 -9.44
N GLY A 90 -11.52 -18.17 -8.79
CA GLY A 90 -11.06 -19.52 -9.12
C GLY A 90 -11.49 -19.99 -10.52
N ARG A 91 -11.22 -19.17 -11.54
CA ARG A 91 -11.39 -19.44 -12.97
C ARG A 91 -10.40 -18.59 -13.76
N VAL A 92 -9.12 -18.97 -13.76
CA VAL A 92 -8.27 -18.76 -14.94
C VAL A 92 -7.36 -19.99 -15.13
N LYS A 93 -7.88 -20.95 -15.89
CA LYS A 93 -7.11 -21.78 -16.83
C LYS A 93 -6.96 -20.91 -18.10
N VAL A 94 -5.89 -20.81 -18.87
CA VAL A 94 -4.69 -21.62 -19.13
C VAL A 94 -3.56 -20.67 -19.54
N ALA A 95 -2.32 -20.97 -19.12
CA ALA A 95 -1.12 -20.48 -19.79
C ALA A 95 -0.92 -21.23 -21.11
N LYS A 96 -0.86 -20.52 -22.23
CA LYS A 96 -0.02 -20.83 -23.39
C LYS A 96 -0.11 -19.68 -24.41
N GLN A 97 0.98 -18.96 -24.59
CA GLN A 97 1.34 -18.49 -25.93
C GLN A 97 2.45 -19.41 -26.41
N SER A 98 2.17 -20.15 -27.48
CA SER A 98 3.17 -20.83 -28.30
C SER A 98 3.01 -20.27 -29.71
N SER A 99 4.07 -19.57 -30.13
CA SER A 99 4.39 -19.03 -31.47
C SER A 99 3.46 -17.98 -32.07
#